data_AF-A0A2U8FPQ6-F1
#
_entry.id   AF-A0A2U8FPQ6-F1
#
_cell.length_a   1.000
_cell.length_b   1.000
_cell.length_c   1.000
_cell.angle_alpha   90.00
_cell.angle_beta   90.00
_cell.angle_gamma   90.00
#
_symmetry.space_group_name_H-M   'P 1'
#
loop_
_entity.id
_entity.type
_entity.pdbx_description
1 polymer ?
#
loop_
_entity_poly.entity_id
_entity_poly.type
_entity_poly.pdbx_seq_one_letter_code
_entity_poly.pdbx_strand_id
1 'polypeptide(L)'
;MGCSTGAELQPRRRRWQAGFFALFVLAPVLDLLRFDVTQAQLWVLGRPWSLGIEALMQGRLTPTEAALSLVLKGLLPVLVLVVGFLLVARRYGRLYCGWLCPHFSIVEGLNAVMHRAIGKFSLWDRHTTPRLDASGRVLAPDRRWWPVFFGLSLLLGFVWAITLLSYLLPPQRVWSHLLSGQLTPGEARFLAVGTLVFTLEFVLARHLFCRFGCAVGLFQSLVWMANPKGMVVGFMRERARECRTCDVPIGSACDRHCPMRLHPRDIKRRMFSCVQCGQCLSACDRSQGAQQRSPLLTWTVDEAALRETLRARRQDGPPATRED
;
A
#
# COMPACT_ATOMS: atom_id res chain seq x y z
N MET A 1 6.17 0.15 -22.13
CA MET A 1 5.19 -0.53 -21.26
C MET A 1 3.82 -0.28 -21.86
N GLY A 2 3.24 -1.32 -22.48
CA GLY A 2 2.04 -1.22 -23.30
C GLY A 2 0.86 -0.61 -22.57
N CYS A 3 0.06 0.17 -23.31
CA CYS A 3 -1.18 0.77 -22.88
C CYS A 3 -2.22 -0.33 -22.60
N SER A 4 -2.09 -1.00 -21.45
CA SER A 4 -3.14 -1.87 -20.93
C SER A 4 -4.40 -1.03 -20.73
N THR A 5 -5.46 -1.36 -21.46
CA THR A 5 -6.79 -0.79 -21.26
C THR A 5 -7.16 -0.87 -19.78
N GLY A 6 -7.87 0.13 -19.26
CA GLY A 6 -8.15 0.25 -17.83
C GLY A 6 -8.90 -0.96 -17.24
N ALA A 7 -9.52 -1.78 -18.10
CA ALA A 7 -10.20 -3.04 -17.79
C ALA A 7 -9.26 -4.15 -17.26
N GLU A 8 -8.03 -4.31 -17.78
CA GLU A 8 -7.14 -5.42 -17.38
C GLU A 8 -6.22 -5.09 -16.20
N LEU A 9 -6.06 -3.81 -15.89
CA LEU A 9 -5.14 -3.32 -14.87
C LEU A 9 -5.49 -3.84 -13.46
N GLN A 10 -6.78 -3.78 -13.09
CA GLN A 10 -7.23 -4.10 -11.73
C GLN A 10 -7.16 -5.60 -11.41
N PRO A 11 -7.61 -6.52 -12.29
CA PRO A 11 -7.45 -7.96 -12.07
C PRO A 11 -5.97 -8.36 -11.97
N ARG A 12 -5.11 -7.78 -12.83
CA ARG A 12 -3.66 -8.02 -12.75
C ARG A 12 -3.07 -7.52 -11.44
N ARG A 13 -3.44 -6.33 -10.97
CA ARG A 13 -2.99 -5.81 -9.67
C ARG A 13 -3.41 -6.72 -8.52
N ARG A 14 -4.66 -7.19 -8.50
CA ARG A 14 -5.15 -8.11 -7.45
C ARG A 14 -4.37 -9.42 -7.40
N ARG A 15 -3.97 -9.96 -8.56
CA ARG A 15 -3.07 -11.13 -8.63
C ARG A 15 -1.70 -10.84 -8.02
N TRP A 16 -1.10 -9.67 -8.31
CA TRP A 16 0.16 -9.26 -7.68
C TRP A 16 0.04 -9.06 -6.17
N GLN A 17 -1.03 -8.40 -5.71
CA GLN A 17 -1.30 -8.20 -4.29
C GLN A 17 -1.45 -9.56 -3.58
N ALA A 18 -2.25 -10.48 -4.12
CA ALA A 18 -2.45 -11.81 -3.55
C ALA A 18 -1.14 -12.64 -3.56
N GLY A 19 -0.40 -12.62 -4.68
CA GLY A 19 0.87 -13.33 -4.79
C GLY A 19 1.92 -12.81 -3.82
N PHE A 20 2.07 -11.49 -3.69
CA PHE A 20 3.02 -10.90 -2.74
C PHE A 20 2.57 -11.08 -1.28
N PHE A 21 1.27 -11.04 -1.01
CA PHE A 21 0.73 -11.36 0.31
C PHE A 21 1.04 -12.81 0.71
N ALA A 22 0.81 -13.77 -0.19
CA ALA A 22 1.15 -15.17 0.02
C ALA A 22 2.66 -15.33 0.24
N LEU A 23 3.49 -14.66 -0.58
CA LEU A 23 4.94 -14.63 -0.39
C LEU A 23 5.31 -14.06 0.99
N PHE A 24 4.67 -12.98 1.44
CA PHE A 24 4.94 -12.37 2.75
C PHE A 24 4.65 -13.33 3.91
N VAL A 25 3.56 -14.09 3.84
CA VAL A 25 3.19 -15.08 4.86
C VAL A 25 4.08 -16.33 4.81
N LEU A 26 4.41 -16.81 3.60
CA LEU A 26 5.18 -18.03 3.39
C LEU A 26 6.70 -17.82 3.47
N ALA A 27 7.20 -16.61 3.26
CA ALA A 27 8.63 -16.31 3.29
C ALA A 27 9.35 -16.76 4.57
N PRO A 28 8.83 -16.54 5.79
CA PRO A 28 9.48 -17.05 6.99
C PRO A 28 9.40 -18.58 7.05
N VAL A 29 8.27 -19.18 6.67
CA VAL A 29 8.04 -20.64 6.73
C VAL A 29 8.96 -21.40 5.78
N LEU A 30 9.25 -20.83 4.62
CA LEU A 30 10.13 -21.40 3.60
C LEU A 30 11.59 -20.96 3.76
N ASP A 31 11.95 -20.32 4.88
CA ASP A 31 13.28 -19.76 5.14
C ASP A 31 13.79 -18.81 4.03
N LEU A 32 12.89 -18.21 3.24
CA LEU A 32 13.23 -17.29 2.15
C LEU A 32 13.75 -15.96 2.68
N LEU A 33 13.11 -15.42 3.71
CA LEU A 33 13.52 -14.22 4.41
C LEU A 33 12.99 -14.25 5.84
N ARG A 34 13.88 -14.34 6.82
CA ARG A 34 13.53 -14.16 8.24
C ARG A 34 14.75 -13.79 9.07
N PHE A 35 14.54 -13.20 10.24
CA PHE A 35 15.60 -12.90 11.18
C PHE A 35 15.44 -13.79 12.42
N ASP A 36 16.36 -14.73 12.62
CA ASP A 36 16.32 -15.60 13.78
C ASP A 36 16.94 -14.89 14.98
N VAL A 37 16.11 -14.51 15.96
CA VAL A 37 16.57 -13.85 17.18
C VAL A 37 17.36 -14.81 18.07
N THR A 38 17.10 -16.13 18.00
CA THR A 38 17.78 -17.12 18.84
C THR A 38 19.23 -17.37 18.43
N GLN A 39 19.51 -17.24 17.13
CA GLN A 39 20.82 -17.47 16.53
C GLN A 39 21.44 -16.18 15.97
N ALA A 40 20.81 -15.03 16.21
CA ALA A 40 21.19 -13.69 15.72
C ALA A 40 21.58 -13.66 14.23
N GLN A 41 20.91 -14.47 13.40
CA GLN A 41 21.24 -14.67 11.99
C GLN A 41 20.07 -14.34 11.08
N LEU A 42 20.38 -13.70 9.96
CA LEU A 42 19.41 -13.43 8.91
C LEU A 42 19.38 -14.62 7.96
N TRP A 43 18.22 -15.18 7.66
CA TRP A 43 18.06 -16.17 6.61
C TRP A 43 17.66 -15.47 5.32
N VAL A 44 18.41 -15.74 4.24
CA VAL A 44 18.14 -15.21 2.90
C VAL A 44 18.19 -16.36 1.91
N LEU A 45 17.06 -16.62 1.22
CA LEU A 45 16.92 -17.69 0.23
C LEU A 45 17.34 -19.08 0.75
N GLY A 46 16.94 -19.41 1.98
CA GLY A 46 17.24 -20.69 2.63
C GLY A 46 18.69 -20.83 3.10
N ARG A 47 19.52 -19.78 3.03
CA ARG A 47 20.90 -19.79 3.53
C ARG A 47 21.06 -18.84 4.72
N PRO A 48 21.78 -19.25 5.78
CA PRO A 48 22.12 -18.35 6.87
C PRO A 48 23.13 -17.31 6.39
N TRP A 49 22.75 -16.04 6.50
CA TRP A 49 23.57 -14.87 6.27
C TRP A 49 24.04 -14.34 7.61
N SER A 50 25.25 -14.73 8.02
CA SER A 50 25.84 -14.27 9.27
C SER A 50 26.52 -12.91 9.10
N LEU A 51 26.24 -11.99 10.02
CA LEU A 51 26.87 -10.67 10.07
C LEU A 51 28.29 -10.71 10.69
N GLY A 52 28.83 -11.90 10.98
CA GLY A 52 30.11 -12.10 11.64
C GLY A 52 30.10 -11.91 13.17
N ILE A 53 28.91 -11.65 13.76
CA ILE A 53 28.73 -11.39 15.21
C ILE A 53 29.18 -12.60 16.05
N GLU A 54 28.84 -13.81 15.63
CA GLU A 54 29.23 -15.06 16.29
C GLU A 54 30.77 -15.23 16.34
N ALA A 55 31.45 -14.91 15.23
CA ALA A 55 32.90 -15.05 15.13
C ALA A 55 33.65 -13.97 15.94
N LEU A 56 33.05 -12.79 16.10
CA LEU A 56 33.52 -11.77 17.04
C LEU A 56 33.33 -12.21 18.50
N MET A 57 32.16 -12.76 18.86
CA MET A 57 31.87 -13.26 20.21
C MET A 57 32.78 -14.43 20.61
N GLN A 58 33.21 -15.24 19.64
CA GLN A 58 34.14 -16.35 19.84
C GLN A 58 35.62 -15.91 19.83
N GLY A 59 35.92 -14.61 19.72
CA GLY A 59 37.28 -14.07 19.71
C GLY A 59 38.11 -14.43 18.46
N ARG A 60 37.46 -14.87 17.38
CA ARG A 60 38.12 -15.33 16.14
C ARG A 60 38.32 -14.23 15.11
N LEU A 61 37.72 -13.05 15.29
CA LEU A 61 37.86 -11.89 14.43
C LEU A 61 38.46 -10.73 15.20
N THR A 62 39.36 -9.98 14.56
CA THR A 62 39.79 -8.69 15.10
C THR A 62 38.61 -7.69 15.10
N PRO A 63 38.57 -6.71 16.03
CA PRO A 63 37.49 -5.73 16.09
C PRO A 63 37.27 -4.97 14.77
N THR A 64 38.33 -4.74 14.00
CA THR A 64 38.32 -4.09 12.69
C THR A 64 37.68 -4.97 11.61
N GLU A 65 38.00 -6.26 11.56
CA GLU A 65 37.41 -7.21 10.60
C GLU A 65 35.91 -7.44 10.86
N ALA A 66 35.51 -7.44 12.13
CA ALA A 66 34.11 -7.53 12.51
C ALA A 66 33.35 -6.25 12.14
N ALA A 67 33.93 -5.07 12.39
CA ALA A 67 33.34 -3.79 11.97
C ALA A 67 33.18 -3.73 10.44
N LEU A 68 34.21 -4.13 9.69
CA LEU A 68 34.17 -4.17 8.22
C LEU A 68 33.12 -5.17 7.71
N SER A 69 33.01 -6.33 8.34
CA SER A 69 31.99 -7.34 7.99
C SER A 69 30.57 -6.81 8.25
N LEU A 70 30.33 -6.13 9.36
CA LEU A 70 29.03 -5.53 9.67
C LEU A 70 28.65 -4.46 8.64
N VAL A 71 29.61 -3.60 8.27
CA VAL A 71 29.37 -2.56 7.26
C VAL A 71 29.11 -3.19 5.89
N LEU A 72 29.97 -4.10 5.42
CA LEU A 72 29.89 -4.65 4.07
C LEU A 72 28.77 -5.67 3.88
N LYS A 73 28.48 -6.51 4.89
CA LYS A 73 27.47 -7.58 4.81
C LYS A 73 26.14 -7.19 5.44
N GLY A 74 26.10 -6.16 6.28
CA GLY A 74 24.89 -5.67 6.94
C GLY A 74 24.41 -4.33 6.38
N LEU A 75 25.16 -3.27 6.67
CA LEU A 75 24.72 -1.90 6.37
C LEU A 75 24.66 -1.61 4.87
N LEU A 76 25.69 -2.00 4.11
CA LEU A 76 25.79 -1.69 2.68
C LEU A 76 24.67 -2.35 1.85
N PRO A 77 24.33 -3.65 2.01
CA PRO A 77 23.21 -4.26 1.28
C PRO A 77 21.87 -3.61 1.62
N VAL A 78 21.63 -3.29 2.89
CA VAL A 78 20.42 -2.58 3.33
C VAL A 78 20.36 -1.19 2.69
N LEU A 79 21.47 -0.45 2.69
CA LEU A 79 21.54 0.88 2.09
C LEU A 79 21.28 0.81 0.58
N VAL A 80 21.90 -0.12 -0.13
CA VAL A 80 21.68 -0.33 -1.57
C VAL A 80 20.21 -0.64 -1.85
N LEU A 81 19.58 -1.51 -1.05
CA LEU A 81 18.17 -1.85 -1.19
C LEU A 81 17.26 -0.65 -0.93
N VAL A 82 17.51 0.11 0.15
CA VAL A 82 16.74 1.32 0.49
C VAL A 82 16.88 2.39 -0.57
N VAL A 83 18.10 2.70 -1.01
CA VAL A 83 18.36 3.71 -2.05
C VAL A 83 17.74 3.28 -3.37
N GLY A 84 17.95 2.03 -3.81
CA GLY A 84 17.33 1.49 -5.01
C GLY A 84 15.81 1.57 -4.97
N PHE A 85 15.20 1.20 -3.84
CA PHE A 85 13.76 1.32 -3.62
C PHE A 85 13.27 2.78 -3.71
N LEU A 86 13.99 3.72 -3.09
CA LEU A 86 13.64 5.15 -3.14
C LEU A 86 13.84 5.75 -4.53
N LEU A 87 14.81 5.28 -5.33
CA LEU A 87 14.99 5.70 -6.72
C LEU A 87 13.80 5.27 -7.59
N VAL A 88 13.31 4.04 -7.41
CA VAL A 88 12.08 3.58 -8.07
C VAL A 88 10.89 4.43 -7.60
N ALA A 89 10.78 4.69 -6.30
CA ALA A 89 9.70 5.53 -5.75
C ALA A 89 9.75 6.98 -6.24
N ARG A 90 10.95 7.53 -6.49
CA ARG A 90 11.14 8.86 -7.09
C ARG A 90 10.46 8.98 -8.44
N ARG A 91 10.44 7.90 -9.23
CA ARG A 91 9.88 7.87 -10.58
C ARG A 91 8.43 7.40 -10.61
N TYR A 92 8.06 6.42 -9.79
CA TYR A 92 6.74 5.77 -9.83
C TYR A 92 5.83 6.07 -8.64
N GLY A 93 6.31 6.84 -7.66
CA GLY A 93 5.58 7.15 -6.45
C GLY A 93 5.53 5.98 -5.48
N ARG A 94 4.42 5.87 -4.74
CA ARG A 94 4.10 4.78 -3.81
C ARG A 94 3.54 3.55 -4.54
N LEU A 95 4.07 3.21 -5.71
CA LEU A 95 3.63 2.05 -6.50
C LEU A 95 3.69 0.75 -5.67
N TYR A 96 4.72 0.59 -4.85
CA TYR A 96 4.82 -0.51 -3.88
C TYR A 96 3.58 -0.60 -2.98
N CYS A 97 3.14 0.52 -2.38
CA CYS A 97 1.96 0.55 -1.52
C CYS A 97 0.70 0.06 -2.26
N GLY A 98 0.50 0.47 -3.52
CA GLY A 98 -0.68 0.06 -4.28
C GLY A 98 -0.65 -1.38 -4.79
N TRP A 99 0.53 -1.95 -5.07
CA TRP A 99 0.66 -3.18 -5.85
C TRP A 99 1.20 -4.39 -5.09
N LEU A 100 2.08 -4.16 -4.12
CA LEU A 100 2.82 -5.24 -3.44
C LEU A 100 2.64 -5.19 -1.93
N CYS A 101 2.43 -4.00 -1.34
CA CYS A 101 2.35 -3.87 0.12
C CYS A 101 1.26 -4.79 0.70
N PRO A 102 1.64 -5.76 1.56
CA PRO A 102 0.69 -6.75 2.02
C PRO A 102 -0.31 -6.11 3.00
N HIS A 103 0.09 -5.07 3.74
CA HIS A 103 -0.81 -4.27 4.60
C HIS A 103 -1.89 -3.56 3.78
N PHE A 104 -1.51 -2.82 2.73
CA PHE A 104 -2.48 -2.13 1.89
C PHE A 104 -3.42 -3.10 1.16
N SER A 105 -2.94 -4.29 0.82
CA SER A 105 -3.75 -5.36 0.21
C SER A 105 -4.88 -5.81 1.13
N ILE A 106 -4.60 -6.00 2.42
CA ILE A 106 -5.62 -6.23 3.46
C ILE A 106 -6.58 -5.04 3.55
N VAL A 107 -6.03 -3.82 3.65
CA VAL A 107 -6.83 -2.59 3.78
C VAL A 107 -7.81 -2.43 2.62
N GLU A 108 -7.39 -2.72 1.39
CA GLU A 108 -8.24 -2.69 0.22
C GLU A 108 -9.39 -3.72 0.30
N GLY A 109 -9.10 -4.95 0.73
CA GLY A 109 -10.10 -5.99 0.96
C GLY A 109 -11.11 -5.61 2.04
N LEU A 110 -10.63 -5.15 3.19
CA LEU A 110 -11.45 -4.67 4.30
C LEU A 110 -12.31 -3.46 3.91
N ASN A 111 -11.81 -2.57 3.06
CA ASN A 111 -12.58 -1.46 2.54
C ASN A 111 -13.80 -1.94 1.74
N ALA A 112 -13.71 -3.02 0.98
CA ALA A 112 -14.86 -3.56 0.25
C ALA A 112 -15.96 -4.05 1.20
N VAL A 113 -15.58 -4.75 2.28
CA VAL A 113 -16.51 -5.26 3.30
C VAL A 113 -17.12 -4.11 4.11
N MET A 114 -16.30 -3.15 4.56
CA MET A 114 -16.78 -2.02 5.33
C MET A 114 -17.66 -1.08 4.51
N HIS A 115 -17.36 -0.91 3.23
CA HIS A 115 -18.22 -0.14 2.34
C HIS A 115 -19.60 -0.77 2.20
N ARG A 116 -19.69 -2.11 2.13
CA ARG A 116 -20.99 -2.81 2.21
C ARG A 116 -21.68 -2.62 3.57
N ALA A 117 -20.93 -2.59 4.67
CA ALA A 117 -21.49 -2.46 6.01
C ALA A 117 -22.08 -1.07 6.31
N ILE A 118 -21.36 0.00 5.95
CA ILE A 118 -21.73 1.38 6.33
C ILE A 118 -21.63 2.43 5.21
N GLY A 119 -21.24 2.05 3.99
CA GLY A 119 -21.09 2.98 2.85
C GLY A 119 -19.90 3.93 2.97
N LYS A 120 -18.96 3.67 3.88
CA LYS A 120 -17.79 4.52 4.18
C LYS A 120 -16.49 3.73 4.06
N PHE A 121 -15.39 4.44 3.80
CA PHE A 121 -14.06 3.84 3.77
C PHE A 121 -13.40 3.80 5.14
N SER A 122 -13.82 4.63 6.09
CA SER A 122 -13.34 4.67 7.47
C SER A 122 -14.47 5.04 8.44
N LEU A 123 -14.35 4.64 9.71
CA LEU A 123 -15.35 4.96 10.73
C LEU A 123 -15.41 6.46 11.03
N TRP A 124 -14.28 7.13 10.80
CA TRP A 124 -14.10 8.56 10.99
C TRP A 124 -14.61 9.40 9.80
N ASP A 125 -15.10 8.77 8.73
CA ASP A 125 -15.65 9.50 7.59
C ASP A 125 -16.98 10.17 7.97
N ARG A 126 -17.07 11.49 7.76
CA ARG A 126 -18.30 12.25 8.00
C ARG A 126 -19.41 11.85 7.03
N HIS A 127 -19.08 11.73 5.75
CA HIS A 127 -20.04 11.47 4.68
C HIS A 127 -19.92 10.04 4.13
N THR A 128 -21.04 9.49 3.69
CA THR A 128 -21.06 8.24 2.93
C THR A 128 -20.57 8.49 1.51
N THR A 129 -19.92 7.48 0.95
CA THR A 129 -19.45 7.50 -0.44
C THR A 129 -20.35 6.56 -1.25
N PRO A 130 -21.34 7.07 -1.99
CA PRO A 130 -22.24 6.20 -2.74
C PRO A 130 -21.43 5.35 -3.74
N ARG A 131 -21.71 4.05 -3.81
CA ARG A 131 -21.20 3.18 -4.88
C ARG A 131 -22.37 2.66 -5.69
N LEU A 132 -22.14 2.47 -6.97
CA LEU A 132 -23.14 1.88 -7.86
C LEU A 132 -22.84 0.38 -8.01
N ASP A 133 -23.90 -0.41 -8.10
CA ASP A 133 -23.79 -1.82 -8.44
C ASP A 133 -23.63 -1.98 -9.96
N ALA A 134 -23.52 -3.24 -10.41
CA ALA A 134 -23.44 -3.54 -11.85
C ALA A 134 -24.70 -3.11 -12.61
N SER A 135 -25.83 -2.91 -11.92
CA SER A 135 -27.11 -2.44 -12.49
C SER A 135 -27.28 -0.91 -12.45
N GLY A 136 -26.27 -0.18 -11.95
CA GLY A 136 -26.32 1.29 -11.84
C GLY A 136 -27.11 1.81 -10.63
N ARG A 137 -27.54 0.94 -9.71
CA ARG A 137 -28.23 1.34 -8.47
C ARG A 137 -27.25 1.66 -7.37
N VAL A 138 -27.58 2.64 -6.53
CA VAL A 138 -26.76 2.98 -5.36
C VAL A 138 -26.83 1.82 -4.35
N LEU A 139 -25.68 1.25 -4.00
CA LEU A 139 -25.59 0.24 -2.94
C LEU A 139 -26.01 0.87 -1.62
N ALA A 140 -27.12 0.39 -1.07
CA ALA A 140 -27.51 0.69 0.29
C ALA A 140 -26.59 -0.07 1.27
N PRO A 141 -26.09 0.59 2.33
CA PRO A 141 -25.32 -0.09 3.38
C PRO A 141 -26.18 -1.12 4.13
N ASP A 142 -25.62 -2.30 4.38
CA ASP A 142 -26.25 -3.38 5.15
C ASP A 142 -25.43 -3.71 6.40
N ARG A 143 -26.01 -3.41 7.58
CA ARG A 143 -25.38 -3.63 8.88
C ARG A 143 -25.04 -5.10 9.17
N ARG A 144 -25.64 -6.06 8.47
CA ARG A 144 -25.34 -7.50 8.62
C ARG A 144 -23.90 -7.86 8.25
N TRP A 145 -23.19 -6.99 7.55
CA TRP A 145 -21.77 -7.18 7.22
C TRP A 145 -20.80 -6.80 8.36
N TRP A 146 -21.29 -6.23 9.47
CA TRP A 146 -20.43 -5.89 10.61
C TRP A 146 -19.72 -7.08 11.25
N PRO A 147 -20.40 -8.20 11.57
CA PRO A 147 -19.73 -9.41 12.06
C PRO A 147 -18.66 -9.93 11.09
N VAL A 148 -18.92 -9.87 9.78
CA VAL A 148 -17.96 -10.27 8.74
C VAL A 148 -16.75 -9.34 8.76
N PHE A 149 -16.96 -8.03 8.87
CA PHE A 149 -15.88 -7.05 8.94
C PHE A 149 -14.99 -7.25 10.19
N PHE A 150 -15.60 -7.42 11.37
CA PHE A 150 -14.86 -7.66 12.60
C PHE A 150 -14.16 -9.01 12.60
N GLY A 151 -14.85 -10.07 12.17
CA GLY A 151 -14.28 -11.42 12.07
C GLY A 151 -13.09 -11.45 11.11
N LEU A 152 -13.20 -10.80 9.94
CA LEU A 152 -12.09 -10.70 8.99
C LEU A 152 -10.93 -9.85 9.55
N SER A 153 -11.23 -8.75 10.25
CA SER A 153 -10.20 -7.92 10.88
C SER A 153 -9.44 -8.68 11.97
N LEU A 154 -10.15 -9.48 12.78
CA LEU A 154 -9.56 -10.33 13.82
C LEU A 154 -8.69 -11.43 13.21
N LEU A 155 -9.21 -12.13 12.21
CA LEU A 155 -8.48 -13.18 11.49
C LEU A 155 -7.20 -12.62 10.85
N LEU A 156 -7.30 -11.49 10.14
CA LEU A 156 -6.15 -10.86 9.50
C LEU A 156 -5.17 -10.30 10.53
N GLY A 157 -5.65 -9.76 11.65
CA GLY A 157 -4.82 -9.36 12.79
C GLY A 157 -4.02 -10.52 13.36
N PHE A 158 -4.66 -11.69 13.54
CA PHE A 158 -3.99 -12.90 14.00
C PHE A 158 -2.96 -13.41 12.98
N VAL A 159 -3.34 -13.48 11.70
CA VAL A 159 -2.42 -13.86 10.60
C VAL A 159 -1.20 -12.93 10.56
N TRP A 160 -1.39 -11.63 10.80
CA TRP A 160 -0.29 -10.67 10.88
C TRP A 160 0.63 -10.95 12.07
N ALA A 161 0.05 -11.17 13.25
CA ALA A 161 0.79 -11.43 14.48
C ALA A 161 1.63 -12.72 14.37
N ILE A 162 1.04 -13.82 13.90
CA ILE A 162 1.77 -15.09 13.72
C ILE A 162 2.84 -14.98 12.63
N THR A 163 2.56 -14.24 11.55
CA THR A 163 3.54 -14.01 10.49
C THR A 163 4.75 -13.27 11.04
N LEU A 164 4.55 -12.16 11.76
CA LEU A 164 5.64 -11.41 12.38
C LEU A 164 6.40 -12.26 13.41
N LEU A 165 5.70 -13.06 14.22
CA LEU A 165 6.36 -13.98 15.14
C LEU A 165 7.24 -14.99 14.38
N SER A 166 6.78 -15.50 13.24
CA SER A 166 7.53 -16.42 12.37
C SER A 166 8.72 -15.75 11.67
N TYR A 167 8.69 -14.42 11.50
CA TYR A 167 9.85 -13.66 11.03
C TYR A 167 10.95 -13.52 12.10
N LEU A 168 10.61 -13.68 13.39
CA LEU A 168 11.53 -13.50 14.53
C LEU A 168 12.01 -14.83 15.14
N LEU A 169 11.14 -15.85 15.16
CA LEU A 169 11.41 -17.17 15.74
C LEU A 169 11.37 -18.26 14.65
N PRO A 170 12.05 -19.40 14.86
CA PRO A 170 11.99 -20.53 13.94
C PRO A 170 10.53 -20.95 13.66
N PRO A 171 10.09 -20.95 12.40
CA PRO A 171 8.70 -21.20 12.05
C PRO A 171 8.25 -22.60 12.48
N GLN A 172 9.10 -23.61 12.36
CA GLN A 172 8.78 -24.98 12.77
C GLN A 172 8.43 -25.06 14.27
N ARG A 173 9.09 -24.24 15.09
CA ARG A 173 8.82 -24.15 16.53
C ARG A 173 7.52 -23.39 16.81
N VAL A 174 7.31 -22.24 16.18
CA VAL A 174 6.10 -21.43 16.36
C VAL A 174 4.85 -22.22 15.95
N TRP A 175 4.89 -22.87 14.79
CA TRP A 175 3.77 -23.65 14.28
C TRP A 175 3.54 -24.93 15.09
N SER A 176 4.60 -25.63 15.54
CA SER A 176 4.43 -26.83 16.36
C SER A 176 3.84 -26.50 17.74
N HIS A 177 4.33 -25.45 18.41
CA HIS A 177 3.78 -24.98 19.69
C HIS A 177 2.32 -24.53 19.55
N LEU A 178 1.97 -23.88 18.44
CA LEU A 178 0.60 -23.44 18.20
C LEU A 178 -0.35 -24.63 17.98
N LEU A 179 0.06 -25.61 17.18
CA LEU A 179 -0.77 -26.79 16.87
C LEU A 179 -0.88 -27.75 18.07
N SER A 180 0.16 -27.84 18.90
CA SER A 180 0.16 -28.68 20.11
C SER A 180 -0.47 -28.00 21.34
N GLY A 181 -0.81 -26.71 21.24
CA GLY A 181 -1.32 -25.92 22.37
C GLY A 181 -0.28 -25.60 23.44
N GLN A 182 1.02 -25.81 23.16
CA GLN A 182 2.13 -25.62 24.08
C GLN A 182 2.87 -24.29 23.83
N LEU A 183 2.12 -23.20 23.63
CA LEU A 183 2.71 -21.87 23.45
C LEU A 183 3.47 -21.45 24.72
N THR A 184 4.70 -20.97 24.55
CA THR A 184 5.42 -20.37 25.68
C THR A 184 4.71 -19.10 26.14
N PRO A 185 4.85 -18.68 27.42
CA PRO A 185 4.24 -17.45 27.90
C PRO A 185 4.65 -16.19 27.13
N GLY A 186 5.84 -16.19 26.50
CA GLY A 186 6.29 -15.12 25.62
C GLY A 186 5.54 -15.10 24.28
N GLU A 187 5.46 -16.24 23.61
CA GLU A 187 4.76 -16.40 22.33
C GLU A 187 3.26 -16.13 22.48
N ALA A 188 2.62 -16.66 23.53
CA ALA A 188 1.20 -16.43 23.80
C ALA A 188 0.89 -14.95 24.03
N ARG A 189 1.72 -14.25 24.83
CA ARG A 189 1.56 -12.80 25.04
C ARG A 189 1.77 -12.01 23.75
N PHE A 190 2.78 -12.34 22.96
CA PHE A 190 3.02 -11.68 21.68
C PHE A 190 1.86 -11.87 20.71
N LEU A 191 1.36 -13.10 20.56
CA LEU A 191 0.22 -13.39 19.70
C LEU A 191 -1.05 -12.68 20.18
N ALA A 192 -1.36 -12.70 21.48
CA ALA A 192 -2.54 -12.05 22.02
C ALA A 192 -2.49 -10.52 21.84
N VAL A 193 -1.40 -9.88 22.28
CA VAL A 193 -1.23 -8.43 22.18
C VAL A 193 -1.11 -7.99 20.72
N GLY A 194 -0.30 -8.69 19.92
CA GLY A 194 -0.13 -8.41 18.50
C GLY A 194 -1.45 -8.51 17.74
N THR A 195 -2.21 -9.59 17.96
CA THR A 195 -3.54 -9.77 17.34
C THR A 195 -4.48 -8.63 17.72
N LEU A 196 -4.52 -8.26 19.00
CA LEU A 196 -5.36 -7.15 19.47
C LEU A 196 -4.96 -5.83 18.79
N VAL A 197 -3.68 -5.48 18.82
CA VAL A 197 -3.17 -4.22 18.25
C VAL A 197 -3.42 -4.14 16.75
N PHE A 198 -3.12 -5.20 15.98
CA PHE A 198 -3.38 -5.20 14.54
C PHE A 198 -4.88 -5.19 14.23
N THR A 199 -5.70 -5.89 15.00
CA THR A 199 -7.17 -5.83 14.84
C THR A 199 -7.69 -4.42 15.06
N LEU A 200 -7.24 -3.74 16.12
CA LEU A 200 -7.60 -2.35 16.39
C LEU A 200 -7.10 -1.40 15.29
N GLU A 201 -5.90 -1.61 14.77
CA GLU A 201 -5.37 -0.86 13.64
C GLU A 201 -6.24 -1.04 12.39
N PHE A 202 -6.60 -2.28 12.03
CA PHE A 202 -7.43 -2.56 10.87
C PHE A 202 -8.85 -1.97 10.99
N VAL A 203 -9.44 -2.03 12.19
CA VAL A 203 -10.79 -1.50 12.45
C VAL A 203 -10.79 0.03 12.47
N LEU A 204 -9.88 0.63 13.23
CA LEU A 204 -9.93 2.06 13.59
C LEU A 204 -8.94 2.91 12.78
N ALA A 205 -7.70 2.45 12.59
CA ALA A 205 -6.59 3.32 12.15
C ALA A 205 -6.03 3.01 10.76
N ARG A 206 -6.58 2.05 10.01
CA ARG A 206 -5.99 1.54 8.75
C ARG A 206 -5.57 2.58 7.71
N HIS A 207 -6.40 3.60 7.52
CA HIS A 207 -6.14 4.67 6.57
C HIS A 207 -5.17 5.71 7.15
N LEU A 208 -5.21 5.93 8.47
CA LEU A 208 -4.29 6.82 9.16
C LEU A 208 -2.87 6.24 9.10
N PHE A 209 -2.72 4.95 9.39
CA PHE A 209 -1.45 4.25 9.29
C PHE A 209 -0.91 4.25 7.86
N CYS A 210 -1.72 3.83 6.86
CA CYS A 210 -1.31 3.89 5.46
C CYS A 210 -0.91 5.30 5.00
N ARG A 211 -1.57 6.35 5.52
CA ARG A 211 -1.32 7.74 5.10
C ARG A 211 -0.10 8.36 5.77
N PHE A 212 0.04 8.20 7.08
CA PHE A 212 1.00 8.94 7.91
C PHE A 212 1.87 8.04 8.82
N GLY A 213 1.36 6.90 9.27
CA GLY A 213 2.09 6.03 10.21
C GLY A 213 3.14 5.14 9.54
N CYS A 214 2.92 4.71 8.29
CA CYS A 214 3.82 3.82 7.58
C CYS A 214 5.05 4.59 7.06
N ALA A 215 6.22 4.35 7.67
CA ALA A 215 7.48 4.98 7.28
C ALA A 215 7.83 4.75 5.80
N VAL A 216 7.69 3.52 5.31
CA VAL A 216 7.92 3.16 3.89
C VAL A 216 7.08 4.05 2.99
N GLY A 217 5.79 4.16 3.28
CA GLY A 217 4.85 4.99 2.52
C GLY A 217 5.18 6.49 2.57
N LEU A 218 5.56 6.99 3.74
CA LEU A 218 5.90 8.40 3.93
C LEU A 218 7.13 8.80 3.12
N PHE A 219 8.23 8.04 3.20
CA PHE A 219 9.46 8.33 2.46
C PHE A 219 9.25 8.22 0.94
N GLN A 220 8.50 7.22 0.46
CA GLN A 220 8.14 7.13 -0.96
C GLN A 220 7.39 8.39 -1.44
N SER A 221 6.47 8.91 -0.61
CA SER A 221 5.68 10.10 -0.93
C SER A 221 6.56 11.36 -1.00
N LEU A 222 7.47 11.54 -0.04
CA LEU A 222 8.38 12.68 0.03
C LEU A 222 9.32 12.72 -1.19
N VAL A 223 9.99 11.60 -1.49
CA VAL A 223 10.92 11.50 -2.62
C VAL A 223 10.19 11.70 -3.95
N TRP A 224 8.97 11.18 -4.09
CA TRP A 224 8.13 11.39 -5.26
C TRP A 224 7.65 12.84 -5.42
N MET A 225 7.29 13.51 -4.32
CA MET A 225 6.89 14.92 -4.35
C MET A 225 8.03 15.84 -4.75
N ALA A 226 9.25 15.54 -4.32
CA ALA A 226 10.45 16.28 -4.68
C ALA A 226 10.76 16.21 -6.20
N ASN A 227 10.23 15.22 -6.91
CA ASN A 227 10.45 15.06 -8.35
C ASN A 227 9.24 15.50 -9.19
N PRO A 228 9.25 16.68 -9.85
CA PRO A 228 8.12 17.13 -10.67
C PRO A 228 7.87 16.26 -11.92
N LYS A 229 8.85 15.46 -12.34
CA LYS A 229 8.76 14.51 -13.47
C LYS A 229 8.22 13.13 -13.07
N GLY A 230 7.95 12.90 -11.78
CA GLY A 230 7.46 11.60 -11.29
C GLY A 230 6.03 11.30 -11.77
N MET A 231 5.71 10.00 -11.89
CA MET A 231 4.41 9.51 -12.40
C MET A 231 3.23 10.14 -11.66
N VAL A 232 2.27 10.67 -12.40
CA VAL A 232 1.04 11.26 -11.86
C VAL A 232 -0.15 10.91 -12.75
N VAL A 233 -1.34 10.99 -12.18
CA VAL A 233 -2.58 10.90 -12.95
C VAL A 233 -2.77 12.22 -13.67
N GLY A 234 -2.73 12.19 -15.01
CA GLY A 234 -3.05 13.34 -15.85
C GLY A 234 -4.55 13.42 -16.10
N PHE A 235 -5.09 14.63 -16.14
CA PHE A 235 -6.51 14.88 -16.40
C PHE A 235 -6.69 15.81 -17.61
N MET A 236 -7.48 15.37 -18.59
CA MET A 236 -7.84 16.17 -19.76
C MET A 236 -8.88 17.25 -19.39
N ARG A 237 -8.40 18.43 -19.00
CA ARG A 237 -9.23 19.53 -18.51
C ARG A 237 -10.13 20.13 -19.59
N GLU A 238 -9.74 20.05 -20.85
CA GLU A 238 -10.51 20.53 -22.01
C GLU A 238 -11.88 19.84 -22.07
N ARG A 239 -11.94 18.57 -21.65
CA ARG A 239 -13.14 17.73 -21.60
C ARG A 239 -13.72 17.58 -20.19
N ALA A 240 -13.38 18.48 -19.26
CA ALA A 240 -13.80 18.38 -17.86
C ALA A 240 -15.33 18.35 -17.66
N ARG A 241 -16.09 18.97 -18.59
CA ARG A 241 -17.57 18.96 -18.58
C ARG A 241 -18.14 17.54 -18.65
N GLU A 242 -17.49 16.64 -19.37
CA GLU A 242 -17.90 15.24 -19.49
C GLU A 242 -17.78 14.47 -18.17
N CYS A 243 -17.01 14.96 -17.21
CA CYS A 243 -16.84 14.32 -15.90
C CYS A 243 -18.08 14.49 -15.00
N ARG A 244 -18.92 15.50 -15.27
CA ARG A 244 -20.19 15.71 -14.54
C ARG A 244 -21.21 14.63 -14.84
N THR A 245 -21.21 14.12 -16.07
CA THR A 245 -22.17 13.09 -16.52
C THR A 245 -21.55 11.70 -16.58
N CYS A 246 -20.28 11.52 -16.19
CA CYS A 246 -19.60 10.25 -16.41
C CYS A 246 -20.25 9.10 -15.60
N ASP A 247 -20.85 9.39 -14.45
CA ASP A 247 -21.37 8.37 -13.52
C ASP A 247 -22.66 8.85 -12.83
N VAL A 248 -23.71 9.02 -13.65
CA VAL A 248 -25.03 9.55 -13.26
C VAL A 248 -25.64 8.69 -12.14
N PRO A 249 -26.29 9.30 -11.12
CA PRO A 249 -26.66 10.72 -11.00
C PRO A 249 -25.61 11.64 -10.40
N ILE A 250 -24.44 11.13 -9.99
CA ILE A 250 -23.48 11.89 -9.17
C ILE A 250 -22.36 12.50 -10.01
N GLY A 251 -21.92 11.80 -11.06
CA GLY A 251 -20.70 12.11 -11.80
C GLY A 251 -19.42 11.73 -11.06
N SER A 252 -18.27 12.07 -11.63
CA SER A 252 -16.95 11.93 -10.98
C SER A 252 -16.63 10.52 -10.46
N ALA A 253 -16.84 9.48 -11.28
CA ALA A 253 -16.60 8.07 -10.92
C ALA A 253 -15.27 7.84 -10.18
N CYS A 254 -14.23 8.54 -10.61
CA CYS A 254 -12.86 8.41 -10.12
C CYS A 254 -12.71 8.70 -8.62
N ASP A 255 -13.49 9.64 -8.07
CA ASP A 255 -13.35 10.10 -6.69
C ASP A 255 -13.88 9.05 -5.71
N ARG A 256 -15.00 8.40 -6.07
CA ARG A 256 -15.67 7.38 -5.25
C ARG A 256 -14.96 6.02 -5.25
N HIS A 257 -14.10 5.81 -6.23
CA HIS A 257 -13.26 4.62 -6.36
C HIS A 257 -11.85 4.83 -5.81
N CYS A 258 -11.47 6.04 -5.38
CA CYS A 258 -10.16 6.25 -4.79
C CYS A 258 -10.14 5.72 -3.34
N PRO A 259 -9.39 4.65 -3.00
CA PRO A 259 -9.35 4.13 -1.64
C PRO A 259 -8.75 5.12 -0.65
N MET A 260 -7.94 6.06 -1.13
CA MET A 260 -7.30 7.10 -0.33
C MET A 260 -8.13 8.39 -0.24
N ARG A 261 -9.36 8.41 -0.78
CA ARG A 261 -10.28 9.57 -0.77
C ARG A 261 -9.63 10.84 -1.35
N LEU A 262 -8.88 10.67 -2.43
CA LEU A 262 -8.29 11.76 -3.20
C LEU A 262 -9.17 12.08 -4.41
N HIS A 263 -9.15 13.33 -4.85
CA HIS A 263 -9.71 13.74 -6.13
C HIS A 263 -8.63 13.57 -7.21
N PRO A 264 -8.68 12.57 -8.10
CA PRO A 264 -7.62 12.29 -9.06
C PRO A 264 -7.46 13.35 -10.17
N ARG A 265 -8.34 14.35 -10.17
CA ARG A 265 -8.34 15.53 -11.05
C ARG A 265 -7.61 16.72 -10.42
N ASP A 266 -7.37 16.65 -9.11
CA ASP A 266 -6.56 17.64 -8.41
C ASP A 266 -5.09 17.51 -8.83
N ILE A 267 -4.34 18.53 -8.47
CA ILE A 267 -2.94 18.62 -8.80
C ILE A 267 -2.07 17.73 -7.90
N LYS A 268 -0.88 17.37 -8.41
CA LYS A 268 0.07 16.47 -7.74
C LYS A 268 0.26 16.76 -6.25
N ARG A 269 0.44 18.03 -5.85
CA ARG A 269 0.73 18.42 -4.46
C ARG A 269 -0.38 18.05 -3.47
N ARG A 270 -1.64 17.97 -3.93
CA ARG A 270 -2.80 17.57 -3.11
C ARG A 270 -2.96 16.04 -3.05
N MET A 271 -2.15 15.29 -3.79
CA MET A 271 -2.20 13.83 -3.93
C MET A 271 -1.05 13.11 -3.21
N PHE A 272 -0.56 13.66 -2.08
CA PHE A 272 0.56 13.09 -1.31
C PHE A 272 0.35 11.62 -0.90
N SER A 273 -0.89 11.26 -0.56
CA SER A 273 -1.23 9.90 -0.14
C SER A 273 -1.63 8.99 -1.30
N CYS A 274 -1.41 9.39 -2.56
CA CYS A 274 -1.73 8.54 -3.71
C CYS A 274 -0.82 7.30 -3.70
N VAL A 275 -1.45 6.12 -3.71
CA VAL A 275 -0.77 4.81 -3.73
C VAL A 275 -0.53 4.26 -5.14
N GLN A 276 -0.81 5.07 -6.17
CA GLN A 276 -0.66 4.70 -7.58
C GLN A 276 -1.33 3.37 -7.96
N CYS A 277 -2.47 3.07 -7.33
CA CYS A 277 -3.22 1.83 -7.57
C CYS A 277 -3.97 1.86 -8.91
N GLY A 278 -4.33 3.05 -9.42
CA GLY A 278 -5.02 3.22 -10.69
C GLY A 278 -6.51 2.88 -10.67
N GLN A 279 -7.14 2.67 -9.50
CA GLN A 279 -8.59 2.44 -9.41
C GLN A 279 -9.40 3.59 -10.04
N CYS A 280 -8.91 4.82 -9.90
CA CYS A 280 -9.51 5.99 -10.52
C CYS A 280 -9.43 5.98 -12.06
N LEU A 281 -8.32 5.54 -12.64
CA LEU A 281 -8.18 5.41 -14.09
C LEU A 281 -9.15 4.34 -14.62
N SER A 282 -9.17 3.16 -14.00
CA SER A 282 -10.09 2.08 -14.40
C SER A 282 -11.55 2.47 -14.22
N ALA A 283 -11.90 3.24 -13.18
CA ALA A 283 -13.24 3.76 -13.00
C ALA A 283 -13.61 4.77 -14.09
N CYS A 284 -12.69 5.70 -14.42
CA CYS A 284 -12.90 6.67 -15.50
C CYS A 284 -13.04 5.99 -16.86
N ASP A 285 -12.22 4.99 -17.14
CA ASP A 285 -12.23 4.21 -18.40
C ASP A 285 -13.56 3.47 -18.58
N ARG A 286 -14.03 2.74 -17.57
CA ARG A 286 -15.34 2.07 -17.62
C ARG A 286 -16.49 3.05 -17.80
N SER A 287 -16.47 4.14 -17.03
CA SER A 287 -17.52 5.16 -17.00
C SER A 287 -17.62 5.94 -18.33
N GLN A 288 -16.48 6.32 -18.91
CA GLN A 288 -16.44 6.99 -20.23
C GLN A 288 -16.71 5.99 -21.36
N GLY A 289 -16.16 4.78 -21.28
CA GLY A 289 -16.37 3.73 -22.28
C GLY A 289 -17.84 3.32 -22.40
N ALA A 290 -18.59 3.26 -21.29
CA ALA A 290 -20.04 3.03 -21.30
C ALA A 290 -20.82 4.12 -22.06
N GLN A 291 -20.23 5.32 -22.22
CA GLN A 291 -20.78 6.44 -22.99
C GLN A 291 -20.09 6.60 -24.36
N GLN A 292 -19.33 5.60 -24.80
CA GLN A 292 -18.56 5.61 -26.06
C GLN A 292 -17.56 6.78 -26.15
N ARG A 293 -16.99 7.19 -25.02
CA ARG A 293 -15.99 8.26 -24.93
C ARG A 293 -14.63 7.70 -24.51
N SER A 294 -13.55 8.37 -24.92
CA SER A 294 -12.21 8.02 -24.44
C SER A 294 -11.99 8.46 -22.99
N PRO A 295 -11.17 7.73 -22.20
CA PRO A 295 -10.92 8.03 -20.79
C PRO A 295 -10.30 9.42 -20.61
N LEU A 296 -10.73 10.14 -19.57
CA LEU A 296 -10.21 11.47 -19.23
C LEU A 296 -8.98 11.43 -18.31
N LEU A 297 -8.74 10.29 -17.65
CA LEU A 297 -7.60 10.08 -16.76
C LEU A 297 -6.60 9.11 -17.39
N THR A 298 -5.36 9.54 -17.47
CA THR A 298 -4.26 8.74 -18.02
C THR A 298 -3.04 8.77 -17.12
N TRP A 299 -2.19 7.75 -17.18
CA TRP A 299 -0.90 7.79 -16.53
C TRP A 299 0.02 8.71 -17.33
N THR A 300 0.57 9.72 -16.67
CA THR A 300 1.55 10.62 -17.27
C THR A 300 2.86 10.53 -16.51
N VAL A 301 3.98 10.53 -17.25
CA VAL A 301 5.31 10.58 -16.63
C VAL A 301 6.28 11.45 -17.41
N ASP A 302 7.41 11.78 -16.78
CA ASP A 302 8.49 12.58 -17.31
C ASP A 302 8.00 13.96 -17.77
N GLU A 303 8.15 14.28 -19.05
CA GLU A 303 7.75 15.59 -19.58
C GLU A 303 6.25 15.84 -19.50
N ALA A 304 5.44 14.80 -19.71
CA ALA A 304 3.98 14.91 -19.59
C ALA A 304 3.57 15.19 -18.14
N ALA A 305 4.21 14.54 -17.16
CA ALA A 305 3.98 14.80 -15.74
C ALA A 305 4.49 16.18 -15.31
N LEU A 306 5.60 16.64 -15.88
CA LEU A 306 6.10 17.99 -15.65
C LEU A 306 5.11 19.05 -16.17
N ARG A 307 4.57 18.88 -17.38
CA ARG A 307 3.55 19.79 -17.93
C ARG A 307 2.32 19.84 -17.04
N GLU A 308 1.85 18.70 -16.55
CA GLU A 308 0.73 18.63 -15.60
C GLU A 308 1.04 19.36 -14.28
N THR A 309 2.24 19.15 -13.73
CA THR A 309 2.69 19.78 -12.49
C THR A 309 2.94 21.29 -12.62
N LEU A 310 3.42 21.75 -13.78
CA LEU A 310 3.64 23.17 -14.06
C LEU A 310 2.33 23.92 -14.35
N ARG A 311 1.43 23.33 -15.12
CA ARG A 311 0.08 23.88 -15.37
C ARG A 311 -0.69 24.06 -14.06
N ALA A 312 -0.58 23.08 -13.17
CA ALA A 312 -1.10 23.16 -11.79
C ALA A 312 -0.54 24.34 -10.99
N ARG A 313 0.79 24.58 -11.03
CA ARG A 313 1.41 25.72 -10.33
C ARG A 313 0.91 27.07 -10.84
N ARG A 314 0.67 27.20 -12.14
CA ARG A 314 0.15 28.44 -12.74
C ARG A 314 -1.29 28.74 -12.31
N GLN A 315 -2.12 27.72 -12.10
CA GLN A 315 -3.51 27.86 -11.67
C GLN A 315 -3.66 28.16 -10.17
N ASP A 316 -2.63 27.84 -9.37
CA ASP A 316 -2.60 28.02 -7.92
C ASP A 316 -1.64 29.15 -7.47
N GLY A 317 -1.09 29.93 -8.41
CA GLY A 317 -0.32 31.14 -8.08
C GLY A 317 -1.23 32.24 -7.52
N PRO A 318 -0.69 33.22 -6.78
CA PRO A 318 -1.47 34.42 -6.44
C PRO A 318 -2.04 35.02 -7.74
N PRO A 319 -3.28 35.57 -7.72
CA PRO A 319 -3.83 36.20 -8.91
C PRO A 319 -2.81 37.20 -9.44
N ALA A 320 -2.49 37.11 -10.72
CA ALA A 320 -1.62 38.09 -11.37
C ALA A 320 -2.18 39.47 -11.03
N THR A 321 -1.38 40.29 -10.36
CA THR A 321 -1.66 41.72 -10.25
C THR A 321 -1.80 42.22 -11.68
N ARG A 322 -3.05 42.54 -12.08
CA ARG A 322 -3.28 43.39 -13.24
C ARG A 322 -2.63 44.72 -12.88
N GLU A 323 -1.46 44.98 -13.45
CA GLU A 323 -1.02 46.35 -13.65
C GLU A 323 -1.87 46.87 -14.82
N ASP A 324 -2.70 47.86 -14.50
CA ASP A 324 -3.51 48.63 -15.43
C ASP A 324 -2.64 49.47 -16.37
#